data_AF-A0A9E8QCA6-F1
#
_entry.id   AF-A0A9E8QCA6-F1
#
_cell.length_a   1.000
_cell.length_b   1.000
_cell.length_c   1.000
_cell.angle_alpha   90.00
_cell.angle_beta   90.00
_cell.angle_gamma   90.00
#
_symmetry.space_group_name_H-M   'P 1'
#
loop_
_entity.id
_entity.type
_entity.pdbx_description
1 polymer ?
#
loop_
_entity_poly.entity_id
_entity_poly.type
_entity_poly.pdbx_seq_one_letter_code
_entity_poly.pdbx_strand_id
1 'polypeptide(L)'
;MTSDDAQLTSSPGHVPDNVLAAAVLPSFSPLSSRTRLPDAMRAPAETAVRLQMLADAAPAYEMRVLAAFSAPRQGATTELLALLASAGEQFGNAVTACLEGQRWLLAPAAGGREVMGARAMADDVTYRLLSVSHNLVNAALRTLHLFPHFSVRPTGILAKAVDLIGAAGNDQERDAWLSMNPSTTERLLVDAQRQEIPAFLALAQPLNDLANTPRWESVVELRHNDYHRRRAMSLPGGISAESPWSEEPGDGERATGFDLFKQYTPPDPRPIVDDAEWALLTLGLLIDKWLDDWESSMAVVNEMANAVTHEEAATRKREQDEERARRQQQPRGNAGTTQGRRQ
;
A
#
# COMPACT_ATOMS: atom_id res chain seq x y z
N MET A 1 -36.60 49.00 0.63
CA MET A 1 -36.24 47.60 0.39
C MET A 1 -35.46 47.55 -0.89
N THR A 2 -34.14 47.65 -0.78
CA THR A 2 -33.17 47.55 -1.87
C THR A 2 -32.09 46.61 -1.36
N SER A 3 -31.93 45.47 -2.05
CA SER A 3 -30.92 44.46 -1.75
C SER A 3 -29.59 44.95 -2.31
N ASP A 4 -28.64 45.21 -1.42
CA ASP A 4 -27.24 45.46 -1.78
C ASP A 4 -26.59 44.13 -2.18
N ASP A 5 -26.41 43.96 -3.49
CA ASP A 5 -25.45 43.03 -4.07
C ASP A 5 -24.04 43.57 -3.79
N ALA A 6 -23.42 43.07 -2.72
CA ALA A 6 -22.00 43.27 -2.47
C ALA A 6 -21.18 42.43 -3.46
N GLN A 7 -20.82 43.05 -4.59
CA GLN A 7 -19.75 42.57 -5.47
C GLN A 7 -18.44 42.48 -4.67
N LEU A 8 -17.99 41.25 -4.41
CA LEU A 8 -16.63 40.97 -3.94
C LEU A 8 -15.64 41.23 -5.08
N THR A 9 -15.34 42.49 -5.34
CA THR A 9 -14.15 42.88 -6.11
C THR A 9 -12.96 42.92 -5.16
N SER A 10 -12.40 41.75 -4.82
CA SER A 10 -11.08 41.72 -4.20
C SER A 10 -10.04 42.00 -5.27
N SER A 11 -9.44 43.19 -5.25
CA SER A 11 -8.20 43.45 -5.96
C SER A 11 -7.17 42.37 -5.60
N PRO A 12 -6.33 41.90 -6.55
CA PRO A 12 -5.28 40.94 -6.24
C PRO A 12 -4.28 41.63 -5.32
N GLY A 13 -4.47 41.45 -4.01
CA GLY A 13 -3.58 41.95 -2.99
C GLY A 13 -2.19 41.37 -3.24
N HIS A 14 -1.20 42.25 -3.28
CA HIS A 14 0.21 41.90 -3.35
C HIS A 14 0.53 40.97 -2.18
N VAL A 15 0.71 39.67 -2.44
CA VAL A 15 1.18 38.71 -1.45
C VAL A 15 2.68 38.96 -1.29
N PRO A 16 3.17 39.35 -0.10
CA PRO A 16 4.60 39.54 0.12
C PRO A 16 5.36 38.25 -0.18
N ASP A 17 6.58 38.36 -0.74
CA ASP A 17 7.45 37.24 -1.17
C ASP A 17 7.82 36.24 -0.04
N ASN A 18 7.39 36.51 1.20
CA ASN A 18 7.71 35.74 2.40
C ASN A 18 6.50 35.04 3.04
N VAL A 19 5.34 35.02 2.38
CA VAL A 19 4.13 34.37 2.92
C VAL A 19 4.07 32.91 2.47
N LEU A 20 4.31 32.00 3.42
CA LEU A 20 3.89 30.60 3.32
C LEU A 20 2.34 30.58 3.31
N ALA A 21 1.77 30.48 2.12
CA ALA A 21 0.35 30.23 1.95
C ALA A 21 0.10 28.72 2.01
N ALA A 22 -0.54 28.25 3.08
CA ALA A 22 -1.13 26.92 3.13
C ALA A 22 -2.59 27.03 2.68
N ALA A 23 -2.94 26.34 1.60
CA ALA A 23 -4.31 26.25 1.11
C ALA A 23 -4.79 24.80 1.23
N VAL A 24 -5.96 24.61 1.83
CA VAL A 24 -6.70 23.35 1.68
C VAL A 24 -7.44 23.45 0.35
N LEU A 25 -7.02 22.64 -0.62
CA LEU A 25 -7.67 22.64 -1.93
C LEU A 25 -9.12 22.16 -1.79
N PRO A 26 -10.07 22.70 -2.57
CA PRO A 26 -11.49 22.42 -2.40
C PRO A 26 -11.84 20.93 -2.41
N SER A 27 -11.11 20.11 -3.18
CA SER A 27 -11.36 18.66 -3.23
C SER A 27 -10.87 17.91 -1.98
N PHE A 28 -9.92 18.48 -1.20
CA PHE A 28 -9.44 17.92 0.07
C PHE A 28 -10.29 18.36 1.28
N SER A 29 -11.27 19.24 1.07
CA SER A 29 -12.26 19.57 2.09
C SER A 29 -13.41 18.57 2.04
N PRO A 30 -13.95 18.10 3.18
CA PRO A 30 -15.24 17.41 3.19
C PRO A 30 -16.29 18.38 2.67
N LEU A 31 -16.65 18.24 1.39
CA LEU A 31 -17.42 19.25 0.69
C LEU A 31 -18.87 19.24 1.16
N SER A 32 -19.36 20.43 1.48
CA SER A 32 -20.77 20.78 1.41
C SER A 32 -21.31 20.48 -0.01
N SER A 33 -21.85 19.29 -0.24
CA SER A 33 -22.86 18.89 -1.25
C SER A 33 -22.76 19.37 -2.72
N ARG A 34 -21.74 20.13 -3.16
CA ARG A 34 -21.75 20.89 -4.42
C ARG A 34 -20.77 20.43 -5.49
N THR A 35 -19.72 19.68 -5.15
CA THR A 35 -18.79 19.16 -6.17
C THR A 35 -19.21 17.75 -6.54
N ARG A 36 -19.83 17.58 -7.71
CA ARG A 36 -20.04 16.24 -8.27
C ARG A 36 -18.72 15.71 -8.80
N LEU A 37 -18.37 14.49 -8.43
CA LEU A 37 -17.25 13.78 -9.04
C LEU A 37 -17.54 13.56 -10.54
N PRO A 38 -16.56 13.76 -11.43
CA PRO A 38 -16.62 13.26 -12.79
C PRO A 38 -16.90 11.76 -12.79
N ASP A 39 -17.67 11.26 -13.77
CA ASP A 39 -18.08 9.86 -13.80
C ASP A 39 -16.89 8.89 -13.84
N ALA A 40 -15.80 9.25 -14.53
CA ALA A 40 -14.56 8.48 -14.57
C ALA A 40 -13.89 8.32 -13.18
N MET A 41 -14.14 9.23 -12.24
CA MET A 41 -13.52 9.24 -10.91
C MET A 41 -14.41 8.63 -9.82
N ARG A 42 -15.66 8.25 -10.15
CA ARG A 42 -16.56 7.62 -9.18
C ARG A 42 -16.06 6.25 -8.75
N ALA A 43 -15.76 5.37 -9.71
CA ALA A 43 -15.29 4.02 -9.40
C ALA A 43 -14.00 4.04 -8.57
N PRO A 44 -12.94 4.79 -8.93
CA PRO A 44 -11.77 4.93 -8.07
C PRO A 44 -12.07 5.44 -6.65
N ALA A 45 -12.97 6.43 -6.51
CA ALA A 45 -13.36 6.94 -5.20
C ALA A 45 -14.13 5.88 -4.37
N GLU A 46 -15.02 5.13 -4.99
CA GLU A 46 -15.75 4.03 -4.36
C GLU A 46 -14.79 2.91 -3.94
N THR A 47 -13.83 2.55 -4.78
CA THR A 47 -12.77 1.57 -4.47
C THR A 47 -11.90 2.04 -3.29
N ALA A 48 -11.55 3.33 -3.23
CA ALA A 48 -10.82 3.90 -2.09
C ALA A 48 -11.59 3.75 -0.78
N VAL A 49 -12.90 4.04 -0.80
CA VAL A 49 -13.78 3.88 0.36
C VAL A 49 -13.90 2.41 0.76
N ARG A 50 -14.11 1.49 -0.20
CA ARG A 50 -14.15 0.04 0.07
C ARG A 50 -12.91 -0.43 0.81
N LEU A 51 -11.72 -0.05 0.33
CA LEU A 51 -10.44 -0.34 1.00
C LEU A 51 -10.38 0.22 2.43
N GLN A 52 -10.74 1.50 2.60
CA GLN A 52 -10.68 2.17 3.90
C GLN A 52 -11.61 1.51 4.93
N MET A 53 -12.81 1.08 4.51
CA MET A 53 -13.79 0.42 5.37
C MET A 53 -13.36 -0.96 5.85
N LEU A 54 -12.34 -1.59 5.24
CA LEU A 54 -11.83 -2.88 5.73
C LEU A 54 -11.21 -2.79 7.14
N ALA A 55 -10.77 -1.60 7.56
CA ALA A 55 -10.30 -1.38 8.94
C ALA A 55 -11.38 -1.72 9.98
N ASP A 56 -12.65 -1.41 9.70
CA ASP A 56 -13.77 -1.67 10.62
C ASP A 56 -14.01 -3.18 10.80
N ALA A 57 -13.65 -3.99 9.80
CA ALA A 57 -13.77 -5.43 9.84
C ALA A 57 -12.59 -6.12 10.57
N ALA A 58 -11.51 -5.39 10.87
CA ALA A 58 -10.29 -5.98 11.42
C ALA A 58 -10.48 -6.81 12.69
N PRO A 59 -11.23 -6.35 13.72
CA PRO A 59 -11.47 -7.17 14.90
C PRO A 59 -12.23 -8.46 14.60
N ALA A 60 -13.16 -8.43 13.64
CA ALA A 60 -13.94 -9.61 13.27
C ALA A 60 -13.09 -10.66 12.54
N TYR A 61 -12.21 -10.23 11.63
CA TYR A 61 -11.25 -11.13 10.97
C TYR A 61 -10.23 -11.70 11.96
N GLU A 62 -9.75 -10.87 12.89
CA GLU A 62 -8.80 -11.30 13.92
C GLU A 62 -9.42 -12.38 14.80
N MET A 63 -10.63 -12.17 15.30
CA MET A 63 -11.33 -13.21 16.09
C MET A 63 -11.54 -14.50 15.32
N ARG A 64 -11.86 -14.44 14.02
CA ARG A 64 -12.05 -15.65 13.18
C ARG A 64 -10.74 -16.42 13.03
N VAL A 65 -9.64 -15.73 12.73
CA VAL A 65 -8.31 -16.35 12.62
C VAL A 65 -7.85 -16.89 13.97
N LEU A 66 -8.03 -16.14 15.06
CA LEU A 66 -7.69 -16.60 16.40
C LEU A 66 -8.48 -17.85 16.83
N ALA A 67 -9.75 -17.94 16.45
CA ALA A 67 -10.62 -19.07 16.80
C ALA A 67 -10.31 -20.34 16.00
N ALA A 68 -9.81 -20.20 14.77
CA ALA A 68 -9.61 -21.32 13.87
C ALA A 68 -8.23 -21.98 13.97
N PHE A 69 -7.35 -21.50 14.86
CA PHE A 69 -5.99 -22.03 14.99
C PHE A 69 -5.50 -22.09 16.44
N SER A 70 -4.60 -23.05 16.69
CA SER A 70 -4.00 -23.33 18.00
C SER A 70 -2.81 -22.42 18.35
N ALA A 71 -2.19 -21.75 17.35
CA ALA A 71 -1.13 -20.76 17.55
C ALA A 71 -1.08 -19.62 16.48
N PRO A 72 -2.19 -18.89 16.22
CA PRO A 72 -2.19 -17.78 15.27
C PRO A 72 -1.35 -16.59 15.78
N ARG A 73 -0.67 -15.88 14.86
CA ARG A 73 0.02 -14.62 15.16
C ARG A 73 -1.02 -13.56 15.49
N GLN A 74 -1.07 -13.13 16.74
CA GLN A 74 -1.92 -12.03 17.18
C GLN A 74 -1.58 -10.77 16.41
N GLY A 75 -2.61 -10.09 15.90
CA GLY A 75 -2.52 -8.83 15.17
C GLY A 75 -2.22 -8.98 13.68
N ALA A 76 -2.00 -10.18 13.15
CA ALA A 76 -1.64 -10.35 11.74
C ALA A 76 -2.75 -9.92 10.77
N THR A 77 -4.01 -10.21 11.08
CA THR A 77 -5.13 -9.74 10.24
C THR A 77 -5.41 -8.27 10.46
N THR A 78 -5.19 -7.78 11.68
CA THR A 78 -5.30 -6.35 11.99
C THR A 78 -4.27 -5.54 11.20
N GLU A 79 -3.02 -5.99 11.14
CA GLU A 79 -1.95 -5.39 10.33
C GLU A 79 -2.31 -5.42 8.84
N LEU A 80 -2.74 -6.57 8.32
CA LEU A 80 -3.17 -6.73 6.93
C LEU A 80 -4.28 -5.75 6.56
N LEU A 81 -5.31 -5.62 7.40
CA LEU A 81 -6.45 -4.75 7.11
C LEU A 81 -6.11 -3.27 7.33
N ALA A 82 -5.21 -2.95 8.26
CA ALA A 82 -4.66 -1.61 8.38
C ALA A 82 -3.87 -1.20 7.13
N LEU A 83 -3.15 -2.13 6.49
CA LEU A 83 -2.46 -1.86 5.22
C LEU A 83 -3.42 -1.57 4.07
N LEU A 84 -4.49 -2.37 3.95
CA LEU A 84 -5.52 -2.14 2.95
C LEU A 84 -6.26 -0.83 3.21
N ALA A 85 -6.57 -0.51 4.46
CA ALA A 85 -7.20 0.76 4.80
C ALA A 85 -6.30 1.96 4.53
N SER A 86 -5.01 1.86 4.85
CA SER A 86 -3.99 2.86 4.50
C SER A 86 -3.90 3.02 2.98
N ALA A 87 -3.93 1.93 2.22
CA ALA A 87 -3.99 1.99 0.76
C ALA A 87 -5.26 2.73 0.28
N GLY A 88 -6.41 2.48 0.90
CA GLY A 88 -7.66 3.21 0.61
C GLY A 88 -7.53 4.71 0.82
N GLU A 89 -6.96 5.14 1.95
CA GLU A 89 -6.72 6.55 2.23
C GLU A 89 -5.76 7.19 1.21
N GLN A 90 -4.64 6.54 0.91
CA GLN A 90 -3.70 7.02 -0.11
C GLN A 90 -4.37 7.10 -1.50
N PHE A 91 -5.20 6.11 -1.85
CA PHE A 91 -5.90 6.08 -3.12
C PHE A 91 -6.95 7.20 -3.23
N GLY A 92 -7.71 7.47 -2.17
CA GLY A 92 -8.63 8.61 -2.10
C GLY A 92 -7.92 9.96 -2.22
N ASN A 93 -6.75 10.10 -1.59
CA ASN A 93 -5.89 11.28 -1.76
C ASN A 93 -5.41 11.43 -3.22
N ALA A 94 -5.06 10.32 -3.89
CA ALA A 94 -4.69 10.33 -5.30
C ALA A 94 -5.85 10.78 -6.20
N VAL A 95 -7.08 10.29 -5.97
CA VAL A 95 -8.28 10.77 -6.69
C VAL A 95 -8.43 12.28 -6.53
N THR A 96 -8.27 12.76 -5.30
CA THR A 96 -8.41 14.18 -4.96
C THR A 96 -7.35 15.04 -5.66
N ALA A 97 -6.09 14.62 -5.63
CA ALA A 97 -4.98 15.29 -6.31
C ALA A 97 -5.19 15.30 -7.84
N CYS A 98 -5.66 14.20 -8.43
CA CYS A 98 -5.94 14.11 -9.86
C CYS A 98 -6.98 15.13 -10.31
N LEU A 99 -8.09 15.26 -9.56
CA LEU A 99 -9.13 16.26 -9.82
C LEU A 99 -8.59 17.70 -9.76
N GLU A 100 -7.72 18.00 -8.79
CA GLU A 100 -7.08 19.31 -8.71
C GLU A 100 -6.11 19.54 -9.88
N GLY A 101 -5.33 18.53 -10.27
CA GLY A 101 -4.45 18.58 -11.44
C GLY A 101 -5.20 18.93 -12.72
N GLN A 102 -6.35 18.28 -12.95
CA GLN A 102 -7.23 18.58 -14.08
C GLN A 102 -7.80 20.01 -14.02
N ARG A 103 -8.20 20.49 -12.83
CA ARG A 103 -8.67 21.87 -12.67
C ARG A 103 -7.59 22.89 -12.99
N TRP A 104 -6.34 22.64 -12.58
CA TRP A 104 -5.21 23.51 -12.91
C TRP A 104 -4.94 23.56 -14.41
N LEU A 105 -5.10 22.44 -15.15
CA LEU A 105 -4.97 22.43 -16.61
C LEU A 105 -6.08 23.21 -17.33
N LEU A 106 -7.29 23.26 -16.76
CA LEU A 106 -8.45 23.95 -17.33
C LEU A 106 -8.55 25.42 -16.93
N ALA A 107 -7.76 25.87 -15.95
CA ALA A 107 -7.75 27.26 -15.51
C ALA A 107 -7.28 28.18 -16.65
N PRO A 108 -7.91 29.36 -16.85
CA PRO A 108 -7.45 30.33 -17.84
C PRO A 108 -5.99 30.69 -17.54
N ALA A 109 -5.08 30.34 -18.45
CA ALA A 109 -3.64 30.48 -18.22
C ALA A 109 -3.27 31.96 -18.01
N ALA A 110 -3.02 32.33 -16.76
CA ALA A 110 -2.57 33.66 -16.36
C ALA A 110 -1.20 33.58 -15.66
N GLY A 111 -0.29 32.76 -16.20
CA GLY A 111 1.09 32.64 -15.74
C GLY A 111 1.62 31.21 -15.80
N GLY A 112 2.89 31.01 -15.44
CA GLY A 112 3.47 29.67 -15.27
C GLY A 112 2.96 28.93 -14.02
N ARG A 113 2.09 29.54 -13.21
CA ARG A 113 1.64 29.02 -11.91
C ARG A 113 0.70 27.83 -12.06
N GLU A 114 -0.18 27.88 -13.03
CA GLU A 114 -1.15 26.85 -13.38
C GLU A 114 -0.42 25.59 -13.86
N VAL A 115 0.65 25.77 -14.64
CA VAL A 115 1.54 24.70 -15.09
C VAL A 115 2.26 24.04 -13.90
N MET A 116 2.69 24.82 -12.91
CA MET A 116 3.32 24.29 -11.70
C MET A 116 2.31 23.55 -10.80
N GLY A 117 1.10 24.10 -10.64
CA GLY A 117 0.02 23.47 -9.88
C GLY A 117 -0.37 22.11 -10.46
N ALA A 118 -0.58 22.04 -11.78
CA ALA A 118 -0.90 20.79 -12.46
C ALA A 118 0.16 19.71 -12.25
N ARG A 119 1.45 20.05 -12.31
CA ARG A 119 2.55 19.10 -12.04
C ARG A 119 2.64 18.67 -10.61
N ALA A 120 2.55 19.61 -9.67
CA ALA A 120 2.64 19.29 -8.25
C ALA A 120 1.54 18.29 -7.87
N MET A 121 0.35 18.44 -8.46
CA MET A 121 -0.74 17.49 -8.27
C MET A 121 -0.47 16.14 -8.95
N ALA A 122 0.03 16.10 -10.19
CA ALA A 122 0.37 14.84 -10.86
C ALA A 122 1.51 14.07 -10.15
N ASP A 123 2.49 14.80 -9.60
CA ASP A 123 3.56 14.24 -8.77
C ASP A 123 2.99 13.65 -7.47
N ASP A 124 2.05 14.35 -6.80
CA ASP A 124 1.36 13.81 -5.60
C ASP A 124 0.52 12.57 -5.94
N VAL A 125 -0.26 12.59 -7.04
CA VAL A 125 -0.99 11.39 -7.52
C VAL A 125 -0.03 10.21 -7.64
N THR A 126 1.07 10.38 -8.37
CA THR A 126 2.06 9.32 -8.59
C THR A 126 2.65 8.83 -7.27
N TYR A 127 3.01 9.74 -6.36
CA TYR A 127 3.53 9.40 -5.04
C TYR A 127 2.54 8.55 -4.24
N ARG A 128 1.26 8.93 -4.23
CA ARG A 128 0.21 8.20 -3.52
C ARG A 128 -0.04 6.83 -4.14
N LEU A 129 -0.14 6.74 -5.48
CA LEU A 129 -0.34 5.47 -6.19
C LEU A 129 0.80 4.48 -5.95
N LEU A 130 2.04 4.95 -5.82
CA LEU A 130 3.16 4.09 -5.44
C LEU A 130 3.04 3.57 -4.01
N SER A 131 2.55 4.39 -3.08
CA SER A 131 2.26 3.92 -1.71
C SER A 131 1.16 2.86 -1.71
N VAL A 132 0.09 3.08 -2.49
CA VAL A 132 -1.01 2.12 -2.66
C VAL A 132 -0.47 0.78 -3.20
N SER A 133 0.32 0.85 -4.27
CA SER A 133 0.85 -0.34 -4.95
C SER A 133 1.79 -1.16 -4.06
N HIS A 134 2.62 -0.48 -3.25
CA HIS A 134 3.45 -1.13 -2.23
C HIS A 134 2.58 -1.84 -1.18
N ASN A 135 1.54 -1.18 -0.67
CA ASN A 135 0.64 -1.78 0.31
C ASN A 135 -0.08 -3.00 -0.26
N LEU A 136 -0.47 -3.01 -1.53
CA LEU A 136 -1.10 -4.18 -2.17
C LEU A 136 -0.15 -5.38 -2.27
N VAL A 137 1.12 -5.17 -2.66
CA VAL A 137 2.13 -6.24 -2.67
C VAL A 137 2.34 -6.80 -1.26
N ASN A 138 2.42 -5.93 -0.25
CA ASN A 138 2.58 -6.32 1.14
C ASN A 138 1.35 -7.04 1.70
N ALA A 139 0.14 -6.64 1.29
CA ALA A 139 -1.12 -7.26 1.67
C ALA A 139 -1.27 -8.65 1.01
N ALA A 140 -0.92 -8.77 -0.28
CA ALA A 140 -0.88 -10.06 -0.97
C ALA A 140 0.11 -11.01 -0.27
N LEU A 141 1.35 -10.58 -0.01
CA LEU A 141 2.33 -11.39 0.73
C LEU A 141 1.80 -11.83 2.10
N ARG A 142 1.25 -10.90 2.89
CA ARG A 142 0.71 -11.20 4.22
C ARG A 142 -0.50 -12.14 4.15
N THR A 143 -1.31 -12.06 3.09
CA THR A 143 -2.43 -12.99 2.88
C THR A 143 -1.91 -14.39 2.56
N LEU A 144 -0.92 -14.50 1.66
CA LEU A 144 -0.27 -15.77 1.29
C LEU A 144 0.42 -16.46 2.47
N HIS A 145 0.96 -15.67 3.40
CA HIS A 145 1.71 -16.16 4.58
C HIS A 145 0.97 -15.94 5.89
N LEU A 146 -0.34 -15.68 5.83
CA LEU A 146 -1.16 -15.44 7.02
C LEU A 146 -1.18 -16.68 7.93
N PHE A 147 -0.96 -17.88 7.35
CA PHE A 147 -0.98 -19.14 8.06
C PHE A 147 0.32 -19.94 7.91
N PRO A 148 0.94 -20.35 9.03
CA PRO A 148 2.21 -21.08 9.03
C PRO A 148 2.11 -22.53 8.50
N HIS A 149 0.90 -23.01 8.19
CA HIS A 149 0.66 -24.36 7.65
C HIS A 149 0.86 -24.47 6.14
N PHE A 150 1.04 -23.36 5.42
CA PHE A 150 1.46 -23.43 4.03
C PHE A 150 2.91 -23.93 3.98
N SER A 151 3.10 -25.17 3.53
CA SER A 151 4.37 -25.92 3.48
C SER A 151 5.47 -25.23 2.66
N VAL A 152 5.13 -24.15 1.97
CA VAL A 152 6.01 -23.42 1.07
C VAL A 152 6.59 -22.25 1.83
N ARG A 153 7.81 -22.42 2.34
CA ARG A 153 8.56 -21.27 2.80
C ARG A 153 8.85 -20.33 1.61
N PRO A 154 8.62 -19.02 1.79
CA PRO A 154 9.05 -18.03 0.82
C PRO A 154 10.58 -18.06 0.71
N THR A 155 11.13 -17.51 -0.38
CA THR A 155 12.58 -17.50 -0.63
C THR A 155 13.10 -16.09 -0.88
N GLY A 156 14.40 -15.89 -0.60
CA GLY A 156 15.09 -14.62 -0.87
C GLY A 156 14.50 -13.44 -0.08
N ILE A 157 14.21 -12.34 -0.78
CA ILE A 157 13.69 -11.11 -0.14
C ILE A 157 12.32 -11.32 0.51
N LEU A 158 11.50 -12.24 -0.02
CA LEU A 158 10.21 -12.57 0.58
C LEU A 158 10.38 -13.35 1.88
N ALA A 159 11.37 -14.25 1.95
CA ALA A 159 11.70 -14.95 3.19
C ALA A 159 12.09 -13.98 4.29
N LYS A 160 12.98 -13.04 3.97
CA LYS A 160 13.40 -12.00 4.90
C LYS A 160 12.22 -11.14 5.36
N ALA A 161 11.38 -10.71 4.43
CA ALA A 161 10.19 -9.92 4.78
C ALA A 161 9.25 -10.71 5.68
N VAL A 162 8.95 -11.98 5.37
CA VAL A 162 8.06 -12.83 6.17
C VAL A 162 8.66 -13.16 7.54
N ASP A 163 9.96 -13.42 7.63
CA ASP A 163 10.64 -13.66 8.90
C ASP A 163 10.58 -12.41 9.80
N LEU A 164 10.75 -11.22 9.23
CA LEU A 164 10.65 -9.95 9.95
C LEU A 164 9.22 -9.61 10.36
N ILE A 165 8.24 -9.92 9.50
CA ILE A 165 6.81 -9.86 9.85
C ILE A 165 6.53 -10.85 11.01
N GLY A 166 7.07 -12.06 10.99
CA GLY A 166 6.83 -13.08 12.01
C GLY A 166 7.41 -12.78 13.39
N ALA A 167 8.42 -11.90 13.50
CA ALA A 167 9.04 -11.51 14.76
C ALA A 167 8.20 -10.42 15.45
N ALA A 168 7.45 -10.78 16.49
CA ALA A 168 6.66 -9.85 17.30
C ALA A 168 7.53 -8.65 17.76
N GLY A 169 7.25 -7.46 17.22
CA GLY A 169 7.91 -6.21 17.60
C GLY A 169 8.87 -5.60 16.56
N ASN A 170 9.10 -6.23 15.40
CA ASN A 170 10.06 -5.74 14.40
C ASN A 170 9.43 -5.14 13.13
N ASP A 171 8.14 -4.79 13.14
CA ASP A 171 7.43 -4.15 12.01
C ASP A 171 8.02 -2.77 11.62
N GLN A 172 8.96 -2.23 12.42
CA GLN A 172 9.74 -1.03 12.09
C GLN A 172 10.98 -1.29 11.23
N GLU A 173 11.33 -2.56 10.98
CA GLU A 173 12.44 -2.88 10.09
C GLU A 173 12.05 -2.61 8.64
N ARG A 174 12.81 -1.70 8.00
CA ARG A 174 12.60 -1.30 6.60
C ARG A 174 12.52 -2.50 5.64
N ASP A 175 13.23 -3.57 5.96
CA ASP A 175 13.31 -4.77 5.12
C ASP A 175 12.05 -5.66 5.22
N ALA A 176 11.14 -5.40 6.16
CA ALA A 176 9.82 -6.02 6.23
C ALA A 176 8.82 -5.44 5.20
N TRP A 177 9.18 -4.31 4.57
CA TRP A 177 8.31 -3.54 3.70
C TRP A 177 8.80 -3.60 2.25
N LEU A 178 8.07 -4.34 1.43
CA LEU A 178 8.42 -4.53 0.03
C LEU A 178 7.92 -3.37 -0.84
N SER A 179 8.75 -2.94 -1.78
CA SER A 179 8.32 -2.06 -2.87
C SER A 179 7.72 -2.88 -4.00
N MET A 180 6.75 -2.31 -4.72
CA MET A 180 6.24 -2.91 -5.95
C MET A 180 7.22 -2.62 -7.09
N ASN A 181 7.86 -3.67 -7.59
CA ASN A 181 8.74 -3.65 -8.76
C ASN A 181 8.71 -5.04 -9.42
N PRO A 182 9.13 -5.17 -10.69
CA PRO A 182 9.08 -6.44 -11.43
C PRO A 182 9.68 -7.62 -10.67
N SER A 183 10.85 -7.44 -10.05
CA SER A 183 11.50 -8.52 -9.30
C SER A 183 10.69 -8.99 -8.08
N THR A 184 10.04 -8.05 -7.38
CA THR A 184 9.25 -8.36 -6.19
C THR A 184 7.96 -9.05 -6.56
N THR A 185 7.25 -8.55 -7.58
CA THR A 185 5.97 -9.14 -8.02
C THR A 185 6.18 -10.48 -8.72
N GLU A 186 7.27 -10.68 -9.45
CA GLU A 186 7.62 -11.97 -10.04
C GLU A 186 7.85 -13.02 -8.95
N ARG A 187 8.61 -12.67 -7.90
CA ARG A 187 8.83 -13.57 -6.76
C ARG A 187 7.53 -13.87 -6.03
N LEU A 188 6.66 -12.88 -5.85
CA LEU A 188 5.35 -13.06 -5.23
C LEU A 188 4.48 -14.01 -6.06
N LEU A 189 4.51 -13.88 -7.39
CA LEU A 189 3.79 -14.75 -8.31
C LEU A 189 4.31 -16.20 -8.25
N VAL A 190 5.63 -16.39 -8.28
CA VAL A 190 6.25 -17.72 -8.13
C VAL A 190 5.86 -18.34 -6.78
N ASP A 191 5.83 -17.55 -5.72
CA ASP A 191 5.43 -18.03 -4.41
C ASP A 191 3.94 -18.43 -4.36
N ALA A 192 3.06 -17.61 -4.94
CA ALA A 192 1.64 -17.93 -5.11
C ALA A 192 1.43 -19.24 -5.89
N GLN A 193 2.19 -19.44 -6.98
CA GLN A 193 2.13 -20.66 -7.79
C GLN A 193 2.52 -21.92 -6.99
N ARG A 194 3.56 -21.82 -6.15
CA ARG A 194 4.03 -22.94 -5.32
C ARG A 194 3.00 -23.37 -4.27
N GLN A 195 2.12 -22.47 -3.84
CA GLN A 195 1.06 -22.80 -2.89
C GLN A 195 -0.10 -23.60 -3.51
N GLU A 196 -0.18 -23.68 -4.84
CA GLU A 196 -1.20 -24.45 -5.57
C GLU A 196 -2.66 -24.05 -5.22
N ILE A 197 -2.87 -22.82 -4.73
CA ILE A 197 -4.19 -22.27 -4.40
C ILE A 197 -4.57 -21.22 -5.47
N PRO A 198 -5.58 -21.47 -6.33
CA PRO A 198 -5.95 -20.56 -7.41
C PRO A 198 -6.26 -19.13 -6.94
N ALA A 199 -6.87 -19.00 -5.75
CA ALA A 199 -7.19 -17.70 -5.16
C ALA A 199 -5.93 -16.86 -4.89
N PHE A 200 -4.82 -17.48 -4.47
CA PHE A 200 -3.56 -16.77 -4.24
C PHE A 200 -2.89 -16.32 -5.53
N LEU A 201 -3.03 -17.10 -6.60
CA LEU A 201 -2.57 -16.70 -7.92
C LEU A 201 -3.32 -15.45 -8.42
N ALA A 202 -4.61 -15.35 -8.14
CA ALA A 202 -5.44 -14.20 -8.48
C ALA A 202 -4.99 -12.91 -7.75
N LEU A 203 -4.34 -13.02 -6.59
CA LEU A 203 -3.77 -11.86 -5.88
C LEU A 203 -2.43 -11.39 -6.44
N ALA A 204 -1.59 -12.32 -6.90
CA ALA A 204 -0.22 -12.02 -7.31
C ALA A 204 -0.11 -11.66 -8.81
N GLN A 205 -0.86 -12.33 -9.68
CA GLN A 205 -0.76 -12.17 -11.13
C GLN A 205 -1.06 -10.73 -11.59
N PRO A 206 -2.17 -10.08 -11.18
CA PRO A 206 -2.47 -8.73 -11.65
C PRO A 206 -1.40 -7.70 -11.25
N LEU A 207 -0.83 -7.86 -10.04
CA LEU A 207 0.26 -7.01 -9.57
C LEU A 207 1.51 -7.20 -10.42
N ASN A 208 1.84 -8.44 -10.78
CA ASN A 208 2.95 -8.73 -11.69
C ASN A 208 2.72 -8.16 -13.09
N ASP A 209 1.51 -8.30 -13.63
CA ASP A 209 1.16 -7.77 -14.96
C ASP A 209 1.28 -6.24 -15.00
N LEU A 210 0.79 -5.56 -13.96
CA LEU A 210 0.93 -4.11 -13.85
C LEU A 210 2.40 -3.68 -13.72
N ALA A 211 3.19 -4.35 -12.86
CA ALA A 211 4.60 -4.02 -12.66
C ALA A 211 5.43 -4.16 -13.96
N ASN A 212 5.05 -5.06 -14.85
CA ASN A 212 5.71 -5.28 -16.15
C ASN A 212 5.10 -4.45 -17.29
N THR A 213 4.16 -3.55 -17.00
CA THR A 213 3.58 -2.66 -18.01
C THR A 213 4.52 -1.47 -18.27
N PRO A 214 5.03 -1.24 -19.50
CA PRO A 214 5.99 -0.16 -19.77
C PRO A 214 5.50 1.24 -19.40
N ARG A 215 4.19 1.48 -19.51
CA ARG A 215 3.59 2.76 -19.10
C ARG A 215 3.57 2.93 -17.58
N TRP A 216 3.38 1.84 -16.82
CA TRP A 216 3.51 1.87 -15.37
C TRP A 216 4.96 2.10 -14.94
N GLU A 217 5.91 1.44 -15.60
CA GLU A 217 7.35 1.69 -15.40
C GLU A 217 7.69 3.17 -15.63
N SER A 218 7.15 3.79 -16.68
CA SER A 218 7.36 5.22 -16.95
C SER A 218 6.86 6.11 -15.79
N VAL A 219 5.71 5.78 -15.20
CA VAL A 219 5.16 6.48 -14.03
C VAL A 219 6.05 6.27 -12.79
N VAL A 220 6.57 5.06 -12.60
CA VAL A 220 7.51 4.71 -11.52
C VAL A 220 8.85 5.44 -11.68
N GLU A 221 9.39 5.53 -12.90
CA GLU A 221 10.68 6.15 -13.19
C GLU A 221 10.67 7.67 -13.01
N LEU A 222 9.53 8.33 -13.24
CA LEU A 222 9.35 9.74 -12.85
C LEU A 222 9.70 9.94 -11.36
N ARG A 223 9.41 8.96 -10.50
CA ARG A 223 9.75 8.98 -9.07
C ARG A 223 11.18 8.55 -8.76
N HIS A 224 11.73 7.56 -9.48
CA HIS A 224 13.09 7.06 -9.24
C HIS A 224 14.17 8.08 -9.54
N ASN A 225 13.90 9.03 -10.44
CA ASN A 225 14.89 10.02 -10.82
C ASN A 225 15.41 10.89 -9.68
N ASP A 226 14.79 10.96 -8.49
CA ASP A 226 15.29 11.81 -7.40
C ASP A 226 14.66 11.55 -6.00
N TYR A 227 14.37 10.29 -5.59
CA TYR A 227 13.76 9.97 -4.27
C TYR A 227 14.47 10.61 -3.04
N HIS A 228 15.77 10.92 -3.16
CA HIS A 228 16.56 11.56 -2.09
C HIS A 228 16.75 13.07 -2.26
N ARG A 229 16.19 13.70 -3.29
CA ARG A 229 16.32 15.13 -3.56
C ARG A 229 14.95 15.78 -3.41
N ARG A 230 14.88 16.92 -2.71
CA ARG A 230 13.66 17.69 -2.44
C ARG A 230 13.12 18.40 -3.71
N ARG A 231 12.95 17.68 -4.82
CA ARG A 231 12.64 18.20 -6.16
C ARG A 231 11.23 17.76 -6.61
N ALA A 232 10.66 18.52 -7.54
CA ALA A 232 9.51 18.04 -8.32
C ALA A 232 9.97 16.90 -9.23
N MET A 233 9.25 15.78 -9.20
CA MET A 233 9.62 14.52 -9.86
C MET A 233 9.49 14.61 -11.40
N SER A 234 8.70 15.58 -11.86
CA SER A 234 8.37 15.84 -13.26
C SER A 234 9.36 16.72 -14.05
N LEU A 235 10.51 17.09 -13.49
CA LEU A 235 11.48 18.00 -14.14
C LEU A 235 12.80 17.28 -14.49
N PRO A 236 13.13 17.11 -15.80
CA PRO A 236 14.44 16.62 -16.22
C PRO A 236 15.56 17.62 -15.85
N GLY A 237 16.69 17.14 -15.30
CA GLY A 237 17.94 17.90 -15.23
C GLY A 237 18.21 18.77 -13.99
N GLY A 238 17.80 18.37 -12.78
CA GLY A 238 18.13 19.12 -11.57
C GLY A 238 19.61 19.01 -11.12
N ILE A 239 20.23 20.15 -10.77
CA ILE A 239 21.66 20.42 -10.48
C ILE A 239 22.57 19.93 -11.61
N SER A 240 23.39 20.84 -12.14
CA SER A 240 24.48 20.52 -13.07
C SER A 240 25.25 19.30 -12.56
N ALA A 241 25.44 18.28 -13.42
CA ALA A 241 26.32 17.17 -13.10
C ALA A 241 27.78 17.64 -12.89
N GLU A 242 28.07 18.87 -13.31
CA GLU A 242 29.36 19.53 -13.21
C GLU A 242 29.36 20.54 -12.06
N SER A 243 30.50 20.62 -11.38
CA SER A 243 30.75 21.60 -10.32
C SER A 243 30.49 23.02 -10.84
N PRO A 244 29.73 23.88 -10.14
CA PRO A 244 29.53 25.28 -10.52
C PRO A 244 30.79 26.14 -10.32
N TRP A 245 31.87 25.52 -9.83
CA TRP A 245 33.17 26.12 -9.63
C TRP A 245 34.05 25.84 -10.86
N SER A 246 34.41 26.90 -11.57
CA SER A 246 35.52 26.88 -12.52
C SER A 246 36.77 27.44 -11.84
N GLU A 247 37.92 26.80 -12.03
CA GLU A 247 39.20 27.39 -11.67
C GLU A 247 39.51 28.53 -12.65
N GLU A 248 39.63 29.76 -12.16
CA GLU A 248 40.15 30.82 -13.01
C GLU A 248 41.67 30.67 -13.16
N PRO A 249 42.22 30.80 -14.37
CA PRO A 249 43.65 30.67 -14.60
C PRO A 249 44.38 31.88 -14.02
N GLY A 250 44.96 31.75 -12.83
CA GLY A 250 45.83 32.80 -12.28
C GLY A 250 46.17 32.68 -10.80
N ASP A 251 45.19 32.67 -9.90
CA ASP A 251 45.45 33.04 -8.49
C ASP A 251 44.78 32.13 -7.44
N GLY A 252 44.32 30.93 -7.82
CA GLY A 252 43.67 30.00 -6.88
C GLY A 252 42.30 30.47 -6.38
N GLU A 253 41.77 31.56 -6.93
CA GLU A 253 40.40 32.00 -6.72
C GLU A 253 39.43 31.13 -7.54
N ARG A 254 38.34 30.71 -6.89
CA ARG A 254 37.27 29.94 -7.52
C ARG A 254 36.09 30.87 -7.74
N ALA A 255 35.71 31.08 -8.99
CA ALA A 255 34.51 31.81 -9.35
C ALA A 255 33.30 30.85 -9.36
N THR A 256 32.14 31.35 -8.92
CA THR A 256 30.86 30.67 -9.12
C THR A 256 29.96 31.55 -9.98
N GLY A 257 29.59 31.04 -11.15
CA GLY A 257 28.60 31.64 -12.03
C GLY A 257 27.31 30.85 -11.95
N PHE A 258 26.24 31.47 -11.44
CA PHE A 258 24.89 30.92 -11.58
C PHE A 258 24.25 31.53 -12.82
N ASP A 259 24.17 30.76 -13.90
CA ASP A 259 23.25 31.10 -14.97
C ASP A 259 21.83 30.80 -14.46
N LEU A 260 21.19 31.77 -13.82
CA LEU A 260 19.84 31.65 -13.29
C LEU A 260 18.88 31.39 -14.44
N PHE A 261 18.60 30.12 -14.74
CA PHE A 261 17.43 29.55 -15.40
C PHE A 261 16.88 30.30 -16.64
N LYS A 262 17.68 31.08 -17.38
CA LYS A 262 17.16 31.88 -18.51
C LYS A 262 16.68 31.03 -19.70
N GLN A 263 16.96 29.73 -19.72
CA GLN A 263 16.63 28.84 -20.84
C GLN A 263 15.89 27.55 -20.43
N TYR A 264 15.56 27.37 -19.15
CA TYR A 264 14.77 26.20 -18.76
C TYR A 264 13.29 26.48 -18.97
N THR A 265 12.73 25.95 -20.06
CA THR A 265 11.28 25.85 -20.25
C THR A 265 10.82 24.54 -19.63
N PRO A 266 10.05 24.56 -18.54
CA PRO A 266 9.52 23.35 -17.93
C PRO A 266 8.68 22.55 -18.97
N PRO A 267 8.85 21.21 -19.09
CA PRO A 267 8.14 20.39 -20.11
C PRO A 267 6.61 20.52 -20.00
N ASP A 268 5.82 20.33 -21.05
CA ASP A 268 4.34 20.41 -20.93
C ASP A 268 3.82 19.54 -19.75
N PRO A 269 3.00 20.08 -18.82
CA PRO A 269 2.42 19.29 -17.73
C PRO A 269 1.39 18.26 -18.20
N ARG A 270 0.80 18.41 -19.39
CA ARG A 270 -0.31 17.55 -19.86
C ARG A 270 0.04 16.06 -19.91
N PRO A 271 1.16 15.63 -20.53
CA PRO A 271 1.50 14.20 -20.57
C PRO A 271 1.68 13.59 -19.18
N ILE A 272 2.21 14.36 -18.23
CA ILE A 272 2.43 13.89 -16.85
C ILE A 272 1.09 13.73 -16.11
N VAL A 273 0.17 14.68 -16.29
CA VAL A 273 -1.18 14.58 -15.73
C VAL A 273 -1.95 13.42 -16.37
N ASP A 274 -1.84 13.25 -17.69
CA ASP A 274 -2.50 12.17 -18.44
C ASP A 274 -1.98 10.78 -18.00
N ASP A 275 -0.67 10.66 -17.75
CA ASP A 275 -0.07 9.42 -17.24
C ASP A 275 -0.46 9.14 -15.78
N ALA A 276 -0.51 10.17 -14.93
CA ALA A 276 -0.97 10.04 -13.56
C ALA A 276 -2.45 9.63 -13.48
N GLU A 277 -3.31 10.21 -14.33
CA GLU A 277 -4.72 9.81 -14.46
C GLU A 277 -4.85 8.38 -14.98
N TRP A 278 -4.11 8.03 -16.04
CA TRP A 278 -4.10 6.66 -16.54
C TRP A 278 -3.69 5.66 -15.46
N ALA A 279 -2.66 5.97 -14.67
CA ALA A 279 -2.20 5.11 -13.59
C ALA A 279 -3.25 4.97 -12.48
N LEU A 280 -3.92 6.07 -12.12
CA LEU A 280 -5.02 6.08 -11.13
C LEU A 280 -6.17 5.17 -11.58
N LEU A 281 -6.65 5.34 -12.81
CA LEU A 281 -7.76 4.58 -13.36
C LEU A 281 -7.39 3.10 -13.52
N THR A 282 -6.20 2.81 -14.03
CA THR A 282 -5.70 1.44 -14.21
C THR A 282 -5.57 0.73 -12.87
N LEU A 283 -4.98 1.38 -11.87
CA LEU A 283 -4.83 0.83 -10.53
C LEU A 283 -6.19 0.67 -9.84
N GLY A 284 -7.13 1.59 -10.06
CA GLY A 284 -8.49 1.48 -9.54
C GLY A 284 -9.23 0.24 -10.02
N LEU A 285 -9.19 -0.02 -11.33
CA LEU A 285 -9.78 -1.24 -11.92
C LEU A 285 -9.09 -2.51 -11.39
N LEU A 286 -7.77 -2.47 -11.22
CA LEU A 286 -7.01 -3.58 -10.65
C LEU A 286 -7.44 -3.84 -9.21
N ILE A 287 -7.48 -2.80 -8.35
CA ILE A 287 -7.83 -2.92 -6.93
C ILE A 287 -9.25 -3.45 -6.78
N ASP A 288 -10.19 -2.94 -7.56
CA ASP A 288 -11.59 -3.35 -7.47
C ASP A 288 -11.73 -4.86 -7.70
N LYS A 289 -11.12 -5.38 -8.77
CA LYS A 289 -11.05 -6.82 -9.03
C LYS A 289 -10.25 -7.56 -7.94
N TRP A 290 -9.11 -7.03 -7.55
CA TRP A 290 -8.21 -7.64 -6.58
C TRP A 290 -8.89 -7.81 -5.21
N LEU A 291 -9.74 -6.86 -4.81
CA LEU A 291 -10.53 -6.95 -3.58
C LEU A 291 -11.50 -8.13 -3.61
N ASP A 292 -12.20 -8.35 -4.72
CA ASP A 292 -13.11 -9.48 -4.87
C ASP A 292 -12.35 -10.82 -4.80
N ASP A 293 -11.16 -10.87 -5.42
CA ASP A 293 -10.27 -12.03 -5.34
C ASP A 293 -9.69 -12.21 -3.92
N TRP A 294 -9.44 -11.12 -3.20
CA TRP A 294 -8.93 -11.13 -1.83
C TRP A 294 -9.99 -11.63 -0.84
N GLU A 295 -11.23 -11.17 -0.95
CA GLU A 295 -12.34 -11.68 -0.14
C GLU A 295 -12.54 -13.18 -0.39
N SER A 296 -12.46 -13.61 -1.65
CA SER A 296 -12.51 -15.03 -2.03
C SER A 296 -11.34 -15.82 -1.42
N SER A 297 -10.12 -15.25 -1.45
CA SER A 297 -8.93 -15.85 -0.83
C SER A 297 -9.10 -16.01 0.69
N MET A 298 -9.68 -15.00 1.36
CA MET A 298 -9.97 -15.04 2.78
C MET A 298 -11.06 -16.08 3.12
N ALA A 299 -12.02 -16.32 2.23
CA ALA A 299 -13.00 -17.39 2.40
C ALA A 299 -12.33 -18.78 2.34
N VAL A 300 -11.50 -19.03 1.33
CA VAL A 300 -10.71 -20.28 1.21
C VAL A 300 -9.85 -20.50 2.45
N VAL A 301 -9.17 -19.45 2.90
CA VAL A 301 -8.41 -19.44 4.14
C VAL A 301 -9.25 -19.90 5.35
N ASN A 302 -10.47 -19.36 5.50
CA ASN A 302 -11.34 -19.73 6.62
C ASN A 302 -11.81 -21.20 6.53
N GLU A 303 -12.11 -21.68 5.32
CA GLU A 303 -12.49 -23.08 5.09
C GLU A 303 -11.36 -24.03 5.46
N MET A 304 -10.14 -23.73 5.02
CA MET A 304 -8.94 -24.50 5.35
C MET A 304 -8.68 -24.53 6.86
N ALA A 305 -8.84 -23.38 7.53
CA ALA A 305 -8.68 -23.26 8.97
C ALA A 305 -9.65 -24.17 9.76
N ASN A 306 -10.90 -24.20 9.32
CA ASN A 306 -11.93 -25.07 9.92
C ASN A 306 -11.59 -26.55 9.71
N ALA A 307 -11.10 -26.94 8.53
CA ALA A 307 -10.71 -28.31 8.23
C ALA A 307 -9.56 -28.80 9.14
N VAL A 308 -8.50 -27.99 9.31
CA VAL A 308 -7.37 -28.32 10.19
C VAL A 308 -7.83 -28.47 11.65
N THR A 309 -8.68 -27.58 12.14
CA THR A 309 -9.23 -27.66 13.50
C THR A 309 -10.00 -28.96 13.73
N HIS A 310 -10.79 -29.40 12.75
CA HIS A 310 -11.53 -30.66 12.84
C HIS A 310 -10.59 -31.89 12.85
N GLU A 311 -9.53 -31.88 12.04
CA GLU A 311 -8.54 -32.96 12.00
C GLU A 311 -7.72 -33.04 13.29
N GLU A 312 -7.27 -31.90 13.83
CA GLU A 312 -6.58 -31.84 15.12
C GLU A 312 -7.49 -32.34 16.26
N ALA A 313 -8.75 -31.91 16.29
CA ALA A 313 -9.71 -32.34 17.30
C ALA A 313 -9.97 -33.86 17.20
N ALA A 314 -10.07 -34.40 15.99
CA ALA A 314 -10.22 -35.83 15.76
C ALA A 314 -8.98 -36.61 16.22
N THR A 315 -7.78 -36.09 15.96
CA THR A 315 -6.50 -36.69 16.37
C THR A 315 -6.37 -36.69 17.89
N ARG A 316 -6.59 -35.55 18.56
CA ARG A 316 -6.57 -35.46 20.03
C ARG A 316 -7.60 -36.39 20.68
N LYS A 317 -8.79 -36.54 20.09
CA LYS A 317 -9.80 -37.48 20.58
C LYS A 317 -9.33 -38.94 20.47
N ARG A 318 -8.71 -39.32 19.36
CA ARG A 318 -8.12 -40.67 19.19
C ARG A 318 -7.04 -40.94 20.23
N GLU A 319 -6.13 -39.99 20.45
CA GLU A 319 -5.08 -40.11 21.48
C GLU A 319 -5.66 -40.27 22.89
N GLN A 320 -6.71 -39.50 23.23
CA GLN A 320 -7.41 -39.60 24.51
C GLN A 320 -8.12 -40.95 24.67
N ASP A 321 -8.77 -41.45 23.63
CA ASP A 321 -9.45 -42.75 23.64
C ASP A 321 -8.43 -43.90 23.77
N GLU A 322 -7.29 -43.82 23.09
CA GLU A 322 -6.18 -44.77 23.22
C GLU A 322 -5.56 -44.77 24.61
N GLU A 323 -5.30 -43.59 25.20
CA GLU A 323 -4.79 -43.46 26.56
C GLU A 323 -5.79 -44.02 27.58
N ARG A 324 -7.10 -43.77 27.38
CA ARG A 324 -8.16 -44.34 28.22
C ARG A 324 -8.21 -45.86 28.12
N ALA A 325 -8.06 -46.42 26.91
CA ALA A 325 -7.99 -47.86 26.70
C ALA A 325 -6.75 -48.48 27.37
N ARG A 326 -5.58 -47.84 27.28
CA ARG A 326 -4.35 -48.28 27.97
C ARG A 326 -4.51 -48.33 29.49
N ARG A 327 -5.15 -47.32 30.08
CA ARG A 327 -5.42 -47.27 31.53
C ARG A 327 -6.39 -48.34 32.00
N GLN A 328 -7.34 -48.77 31.16
CA GLN A 328 -8.27 -49.87 31.49
C GLN A 328 -7.62 -51.25 31.41
N GLN A 329 -6.59 -51.41 30.57
CA GLN A 329 -5.87 -52.68 30.40
C GLN A 329 -4.74 -52.89 31.40
N GLN A 330 -4.30 -51.86 32.13
CA GLN A 330 -3.37 -52.06 33.24
C GLN A 330 -4.08 -52.82 34.37
N PRO A 331 -3.69 -54.08 34.66
CA PRO A 331 -4.25 -54.80 35.78
C PRO A 331 -4.00 -53.96 37.03
N ARG A 332 -5.05 -53.77 37.86
CA ARG A 332 -4.89 -53.17 39.19
C ARG A 332 -3.84 -54.01 39.91
N GLY A 333 -2.59 -53.52 39.90
CA GLY A 333 -1.49 -54.19 40.56
C GLY A 333 -1.95 -54.50 41.97
N ASN A 334 -1.89 -55.80 42.32
CA ASN A 334 -2.22 -56.32 43.63
C ASN A 334 -1.75 -55.32 44.69
N ALA A 335 -2.70 -54.61 45.30
CA ALA A 335 -2.47 -53.89 46.53
C ALA A 335 -2.15 -54.98 47.55
N GLY A 336 -0.85 -55.24 47.68
CA GLY A 336 -0.29 -56.30 48.49
C GLY A 336 -0.79 -56.17 49.92
N THR A 337 -1.56 -57.17 50.29
CA THR A 337 -1.66 -57.78 51.61
C THR A 337 -0.38 -57.55 52.42
N THR A 338 -0.32 -56.48 53.21
CA THR A 338 0.66 -56.38 54.30
C THR A 338 -0.03 -56.85 55.56
N GLN A 339 -0.17 -58.17 55.69
CA GLN A 339 -0.54 -58.84 56.92
C GLN A 339 0.76 -59.17 57.66
N GLY A 340 1.25 -58.23 58.47
CA GLY A 340 2.33 -58.45 59.44
C GLY A 340 1.75 -58.60 60.83
N ARG A 341 1.77 -59.83 61.36
CA ARG A 341 1.24 -60.26 62.66
C ARG A 341 2.40 -60.45 63.65
N ARG A 342 2.21 -60.03 64.91
CA ARG A 342 2.96 -60.36 66.17
C ARG A 342 4.34 -59.70 66.31
N GLN A 343 4.74 -59.20 67.49
CA GLN A 343 4.42 -59.64 68.86
C GLN A 343 3.76 -58.56 69.72
#